data_AF-A0A1W9LFC1-F1
#
_entry.id   AF-A0A1W9LFC1-F1
#
_cell.length_a   1.000
_cell.length_b   1.000
_cell.length_c   1.000
_cell.angle_alpha   90.00
_cell.angle_beta   90.00
_cell.angle_gamma   90.00
#
_symmetry.space_group_name_H-M   'P 1'
#
loop_
_entity.id
_entity.type
_entity.pdbx_description
1 polymer ?
#
loop_
_entity_poly.entity_id
_entity_poly.type
_entity_poly.pdbx_seq_one_letter_code
_entity_poly.pdbx_strand_id
1 'polypeptide(L)'
;ASYVYDFIRRYIESRWVEYNRKNLLNRYRKTDFASGIIRGFTGKLKSDSRIKSHAVYGLIKADDPLLKEYAKYRYPHTVTISRKDSGCDRNVLQDGINIGKELVISKGITKSDGNKRFLLGCGE
;
A
#
# COMPACT_ATOMS: atom_id res chain seq x y z
N ALA A 1 5.04 -12.97 2.85
CA ALA A 1 4.33 -11.69 3.07
C ALA A 1 5.16 -10.59 3.75
N SER A 2 6.36 -10.87 4.31
CA SER A 2 7.18 -9.86 5.01
C SER A 2 7.47 -8.62 4.17
N TYR A 3 7.86 -8.82 2.90
CA TYR A 3 8.20 -7.71 2.01
C TYR A 3 7.13 -6.62 1.90
N VAL A 4 5.86 -7.01 1.67
CA VAL A 4 4.75 -6.05 1.54
C VAL A 4 4.52 -5.31 2.86
N TYR A 5 4.54 -6.06 3.97
CA TYR A 5 4.37 -5.49 5.30
C TYR A 5 5.49 -4.49 5.63
N ASP A 6 6.75 -4.88 5.44
CA ASP A 6 7.92 -4.06 5.73
C ASP A 6 7.97 -2.82 4.83
N PHE A 7 7.61 -2.98 3.56
CA PHE A 7 7.51 -1.87 2.62
C PHE A 7 6.46 -0.85 3.05
N ILE A 8 5.22 -1.30 3.31
CA ILE A 8 4.12 -0.42 3.74
C ILE A 8 4.49 0.27 5.04
N ARG A 9 5.08 -0.46 5.99
CA ARG A 9 5.53 0.10 7.27
C ARG A 9 6.56 1.21 7.05
N ARG A 10 7.62 0.95 6.29
CA ARG A 10 8.67 1.95 5.99
C ARG A 10 8.12 3.15 5.24
N TYR A 11 7.20 2.92 4.30
CA TYR A 11 6.55 3.98 3.53
C TYR A 11 5.74 4.92 4.44
N ILE A 12 4.90 4.37 5.32
CA ILE A 12 4.11 5.16 6.29
C ILE A 12 5.03 5.97 7.19
N GLU A 13 6.10 5.36 7.70
CA GLU A 13 7.09 6.03 8.54
C GLU A 13 7.75 7.22 7.82
N SER A 14 8.24 7.01 6.59
CA SER A 14 8.88 8.08 5.80
C SER A 14 7.91 9.23 5.52
N ARG A 15 6.68 8.92 5.06
CA ARG A 15 5.67 9.94 4.74
C ARG A 15 5.19 10.68 5.97
N TRP A 16 5.10 10.02 7.12
CA TRP A 16 4.77 10.68 8.37
C TRP A 16 5.84 11.69 8.79
N VAL A 17 7.13 11.34 8.68
CA VAL A 17 8.22 12.28 9.01
C VAL A 17 8.18 13.51 8.11
N GLU A 18 7.95 13.32 6.80
CA GLU A 18 7.80 14.43 5.85
C GLU A 18 6.59 15.31 6.16
N TYR A 19 5.42 14.69 6.38
CA TYR A 19 4.17 15.38 6.69
C TYR A 19 4.23 16.13 8.03
N ASN A 20 4.87 15.54 9.03
CA ASN A 20 4.92 16.09 10.38
C ASN A 20 6.06 17.09 10.61
N ARG A 21 6.98 17.25 9.65
CA ARG A 21 8.10 18.19 9.75
C ARG A 21 7.65 19.64 10.00
N LYS A 22 6.46 20.01 9.53
CA LYS A 22 5.90 21.37 9.65
C LYS A 22 4.80 21.51 10.70
N ASN A 23 4.15 20.40 11.09
CA ASN A 23 2.89 20.44 11.83
C ASN A 23 3.01 20.05 13.32
N LEU A 24 4.15 19.49 13.76
CA LEU A 24 4.43 19.10 15.16
C LEU A 24 3.29 18.29 15.83
N LEU A 25 2.64 17.42 15.06
CA LEU A 25 1.50 16.61 15.49
C LEU A 25 1.92 15.43 16.36
N ASN A 26 1.01 15.04 17.26
CA ASN A 26 1.19 13.96 18.23
C ASN A 26 1.08 12.56 17.59
N ARG A 27 1.63 11.53 18.27
CA ARG A 27 1.58 10.11 17.91
C ARG A 27 0.17 9.60 17.55
N TYR A 28 -0.88 10.08 18.21
CA TYR A 28 -2.25 9.67 17.89
C TYR A 28 -2.66 10.04 16.45
N ARG A 29 -2.15 11.17 15.94
CA ARG A 29 -2.38 11.62 14.56
C ARG A 29 -1.63 10.77 13.54
N LYS A 30 -0.52 10.15 13.94
CA LYS A 30 0.18 9.16 13.11
C LYS A 30 -0.70 7.95 12.81
N THR A 31 -1.50 7.49 13.77
CA THR A 31 -2.44 6.39 13.57
C THR A 31 -3.53 6.75 12.57
N ASP A 32 -4.08 7.97 12.67
CA ASP A 32 -5.06 8.50 11.72
C ASP A 32 -4.46 8.57 10.30
N PHE A 33 -3.24 9.11 10.19
CA PHE A 33 -2.49 9.21 8.94
C PHE A 33 -2.22 7.84 8.31
N ALA A 34 -1.71 6.88 9.10
CA ALA A 34 -1.42 5.52 8.66
C ALA A 34 -2.69 4.80 8.20
N SER A 35 -3.79 4.95 8.95
CA SER A 35 -5.11 4.43 8.57
C SER A 35 -5.58 5.04 7.24
N GLY A 36 -5.35 6.34 7.05
CA GLY A 36 -5.60 7.04 5.79
C GLY A 36 -4.84 6.41 4.62
N ILE A 37 -3.53 6.23 4.75
CA ILE A 37 -2.68 5.62 3.71
C ILE A 37 -3.20 4.23 3.32
N ILE A 38 -3.48 3.38 4.32
CA ILE A 38 -3.98 2.02 4.05
C ILE A 38 -5.34 2.07 3.36
N ARG A 39 -6.25 2.95 3.78
CA ARG A 39 -7.56 3.13 3.13
C ARG A 39 -7.43 3.61 1.69
N GLY A 40 -6.58 4.61 1.44
CA GLY A 40 -6.31 5.13 0.10
C GLY A 40 -5.74 4.08 -0.83
N PHE A 41 -4.75 3.33 -0.35
CA PHE A 41 -4.13 2.25 -1.12
C PHE A 41 -5.11 1.10 -1.40
N THR A 42 -5.90 0.68 -0.40
CA THR A 42 -6.94 -0.33 -0.58
C THR A 42 -8.00 0.13 -1.59
N GLY A 43 -8.38 1.41 -1.55
CA GLY A 43 -9.28 2.01 -2.53
C GLY A 43 -8.73 1.94 -3.95
N LYS A 44 -7.45 2.29 -4.13
CA LYS A 44 -6.74 2.16 -5.42
C LYS A 44 -6.76 0.72 -5.94
N LEU A 45 -6.38 -0.26 -5.11
CA LEU A 45 -6.34 -1.67 -5.52
C LEU A 45 -7.71 -2.17 -5.99
N LYS A 46 -8.79 -1.77 -5.30
CA LYS A 46 -10.17 -2.11 -5.68
C LYS A 46 -10.61 -1.45 -6.98
N SER A 47 -10.15 -0.23 -7.27
CA SER A 47 -10.43 0.46 -8.53
C SER A 47 -9.65 -0.17 -9.69
N ASP A 48 -8.35 -0.43 -9.50
CA ASP A 48 -7.49 -1.06 -10.51
C ASP A 48 -7.96 -2.48 -10.86
N SER A 49 -8.45 -3.25 -9.88
CA SER A 49 -8.99 -4.59 -10.14
C SER A 49 -10.24 -4.58 -11.02
N ARG A 50 -11.10 -3.55 -10.87
CA ARG A 50 -12.29 -3.36 -11.73
C ARG A 50 -11.92 -2.98 -13.16
N ILE A 51 -10.82 -2.24 -13.34
CA ILE A 51 -10.35 -1.84 -14.68
C ILE A 51 -9.68 -3.03 -15.37
N LYS A 52 -8.86 -3.81 -14.65
CA LYS A 52 -8.12 -4.95 -15.19
C LYS A 52 -9.01 -6.16 -15.51
N SER A 53 -10.16 -6.32 -14.85
CA SER A 53 -11.12 -7.39 -15.18
C SER A 53 -11.70 -7.30 -16.59
N HIS A 54 -11.62 -6.14 -17.25
CA HIS A 54 -12.12 -5.96 -18.62
C HIS A 54 -11.06 -6.21 -19.70
N ALA A 55 -9.77 -6.24 -19.36
CA ALA A 55 -8.72 -6.12 -20.38
C ALA A 55 -8.00 -7.43 -20.76
N VAL A 56 -7.71 -8.37 -19.84
CA VAL A 56 -6.97 -9.61 -20.20
C VAL A 56 -7.32 -10.75 -19.23
N TYR A 57 -7.55 -11.92 -19.83
CA TYR A 57 -8.06 -13.18 -19.30
C TYR A 57 -7.46 -13.71 -17.98
N GLY A 58 -8.36 -14.07 -17.06
CA GLY A 58 -8.09 -14.87 -15.87
C GLY A 58 -8.96 -14.44 -14.69
N LEU A 59 -9.97 -15.23 -14.32
CA LEU A 59 -10.73 -15.05 -13.07
C LEU A 59 -9.81 -15.39 -11.88
N ILE A 60 -8.95 -14.45 -11.48
CA ILE A 60 -8.17 -14.59 -10.25
C ILE A 60 -9.13 -14.36 -9.08
N LYS A 61 -9.31 -15.38 -8.25
CA LYS A 61 -10.10 -15.27 -7.02
C LYS A 61 -9.42 -14.23 -6.13
N ALA A 62 -10.07 -13.08 -5.95
CA ALA A 62 -9.52 -11.95 -5.18
C ALA A 62 -9.44 -12.22 -3.67
N ASP A 63 -10.03 -13.32 -3.20
CA ASP A 63 -10.11 -13.69 -1.78
C ASP A 63 -9.61 -15.12 -1.55
N ASP A 64 -8.89 -15.30 -0.45
CA ASP A 64 -8.35 -16.58 0.00
C ASP A 64 -9.03 -16.97 1.32
N PRO A 65 -10.04 -17.87 1.28
CA PRO A 65 -10.75 -18.31 2.47
C PRO A 65 -9.82 -18.95 3.52
N LEU A 66 -8.79 -19.68 3.10
CA LEU A 66 -7.85 -20.35 4.02
C LEU A 66 -6.98 -19.32 4.74
N LEU A 67 -6.57 -18.26 4.02
CA LEU A 67 -5.86 -17.14 4.65
C LEU A 67 -6.73 -16.47 5.72
N LYS A 68 -8.02 -16.29 5.45
CA LYS A 68 -8.97 -15.70 6.41
C LYS A 68 -9.16 -16.57 7.65
N GLU A 69 -9.27 -17.89 7.48
CA GLU A 69 -9.34 -18.84 8.58
C GLU A 69 -8.05 -18.85 9.41
N TYR A 70 -6.90 -18.91 8.75
CA TYR A 70 -5.60 -18.84 9.41
C TYR A 70 -5.43 -17.53 10.20
N ALA A 71 -5.83 -16.39 9.62
CA ALA A 71 -5.77 -15.10 10.29
C ALA A 71 -6.65 -15.07 11.56
N LYS A 72 -7.87 -15.63 11.49
CA LYS A 72 -8.76 -15.76 12.67
C LYS A 72 -8.16 -16.66 13.75
N TYR A 73 -7.58 -17.80 13.37
CA TYR A 73 -6.93 -18.73 14.29
C TYR A 73 -5.72 -18.09 14.98
N ARG A 74 -4.85 -17.42 14.20
CA ARG A 74 -3.61 -16.81 14.72
C ARG A 74 -3.88 -15.56 15.55
N TYR A 75 -4.91 -14.79 15.22
CA TYR A 75 -5.26 -13.51 15.87
C TYR A 75 -6.72 -13.51 16.35
N PRO A 76 -7.05 -14.31 17.39
CA PRO A 76 -8.42 -14.53 17.83
C PRO A 76 -9.08 -13.28 18.45
N HIS A 77 -8.28 -12.31 18.92
CA HIS A 77 -8.76 -11.09 19.59
C HIS A 77 -8.66 -9.84 18.71
N THR A 78 -8.92 -9.97 17.40
CA THR A 78 -8.95 -8.81 16.50
C THR A 78 -10.23 -8.02 16.69
N VAL A 79 -10.12 -6.71 16.94
CA VAL A 79 -11.26 -5.80 17.08
C VAL A 79 -11.34 -4.82 15.92
N THR A 80 -12.55 -4.53 15.45
CA THR A 80 -12.79 -3.48 14.45
C THR A 80 -13.07 -2.18 15.17
N ILE A 81 -12.09 -1.28 15.21
CA ILE A 81 -12.26 0.05 15.81
C ILE A 81 -12.70 1.01 14.71
N SER A 82 -13.97 1.43 14.77
CA SER A 82 -14.50 2.51 13.92
C SER A 82 -14.66 3.76 14.78
N ARG A 83 -13.82 4.78 14.58
CA ARG A 83 -13.99 6.10 15.23
C ARG A 83 -14.95 6.94 14.39
N LYS A 84 -16.23 6.96 14.79
CA LYS A 84 -17.17 8.01 14.37
C LYS A 84 -16.77 9.32 15.08
N ASP A 85 -15.99 10.14 14.38
CA ASP A 85 -15.88 11.60 14.52
C ASP A 85 -15.17 12.29 15.68
N SER A 86 -15.12 11.79 16.91
CA SER A 86 -14.67 12.69 18.01
C SER A 86 -13.15 12.71 18.23
N GLY A 87 -12.45 11.63 17.85
CA GLY A 87 -11.03 11.45 18.14
C GLY A 87 -10.09 11.42 16.93
N CYS A 88 -10.64 11.43 15.72
CA CYS A 88 -9.86 11.31 14.47
C CYS A 88 -9.77 12.68 13.80
N ASP A 89 -8.56 13.08 13.41
CA ASP A 89 -8.39 14.30 12.64
C ASP A 89 -8.72 13.99 11.18
N ARG A 90 -9.88 14.48 10.73
CA ARG A 90 -10.37 14.24 9.37
C ARG A 90 -9.41 14.75 8.30
N ASN A 91 -8.68 15.84 8.55
CA ASN A 91 -7.76 16.41 7.57
C ASN A 91 -6.53 15.51 7.43
N VAL A 92 -5.91 15.12 8.55
CA VAL A 92 -4.77 14.19 8.57
C VAL A 92 -5.13 12.85 7.95
N LEU A 93 -6.33 12.35 8.23
CA LEU A 93 -6.86 11.13 7.63
C LEU A 93 -7.02 11.27 6.11
N GLN A 94 -7.58 12.39 5.64
CA GLN A 94 -7.81 12.64 4.22
C GLN A 94 -6.49 12.83 3.45
N ASP A 95 -5.52 13.51 4.04
CA ASP A 95 -4.17 13.65 3.50
C ASP A 95 -3.49 12.28 3.38
N GLY A 96 -3.60 11.46 4.42
CA GLY A 96 -3.16 10.07 4.39
C GLY A 96 -3.81 9.28 3.26
N ILE A 97 -5.13 9.42 3.06
CA ILE A 97 -5.85 8.77 1.94
C ILE A 97 -5.27 9.19 0.59
N ASN A 98 -5.02 10.47 0.39
CA ASN A 98 -4.49 10.98 -0.87
C ASN A 98 -3.10 10.40 -1.16
N ILE A 99 -2.20 10.43 -0.18
CA ILE A 99 -0.86 9.82 -0.27
C ILE A 99 -0.96 8.31 -0.52
N GLY A 100 -1.90 7.62 0.14
CA GLY A 100 -2.13 6.19 -0.06
C GLY A 100 -2.52 5.80 -1.48
N LYS A 101 -3.23 6.67 -2.21
CA LYS A 101 -3.57 6.44 -3.64
C LYS A 101 -2.33 6.51 -4.55
N GLU A 102 -1.27 7.16 -4.12
CA GLU A 102 -0.02 7.25 -4.88
C GLU A 102 0.91 6.04 -4.61
N LEU A 103 0.64 5.24 -3.58
CA LEU A 103 1.47 4.09 -3.21
C LEU A 103 1.54 3.05 -4.34
N VAL A 104 2.76 2.60 -4.64
CA VAL A 104 3.07 1.54 -5.62
C VAL A 104 4.07 0.57 -4.99
N ILE A 105 3.68 -0.70 -4.79
CA ILE A 105 4.52 -1.73 -4.12
C ILE A 105 5.60 -2.28 -5.06
N SER A 106 5.34 -2.32 -6.36
CA SER A 106 6.34 -2.62 -7.38
C SER A 106 5.89 -2.04 -8.73
N LYS A 107 6.83 -1.51 -9.51
CA LYS A 107 6.62 -1.39 -10.95
C LYS A 107 6.64 -2.82 -11.50
N GLY A 108 5.63 -3.20 -12.29
CA GLY A 108 5.62 -4.52 -12.92
C GLY A 108 6.93 -4.75 -13.68
N ILE A 109 7.38 -6.01 -13.75
CA ILE A 109 8.51 -6.37 -14.60
C ILE A 109 8.10 -6.11 -16.04
N THR A 110 8.40 -4.92 -16.54
CA THR A 110 8.35 -4.61 -17.96
C THR A 110 9.56 -5.30 -18.57
N LYS A 111 9.36 -6.31 -19.41
CA LYS A 111 10.42 -6.75 -20.34
C LYS A 111 10.81 -5.53 -21.18
N SER A 112 11.93 -4.90 -20.85
CA SER A 112 12.63 -4.06 -21.80
C SER A 112 13.48 -5.02 -22.61
N ASP A 113 13.02 -5.39 -23.81
CA ASP A 113 13.88 -5.97 -24.85
C ASP A 113 14.82 -4.86 -25.35
N GLY A 114 15.74 -4.47 -24.49
CA GLY A 114 16.82 -3.54 -24.78
C GLY A 114 18.07 -4.35 -25.00
N ASN A 115 18.22 -4.91 -26.20
CA ASN A 115 19.40 -5.63 -26.67
C ASN A 115 20.61 -4.67 -26.67
N LYS A 116 21.18 -4.40 -25.50
CA LYS A 116 22.49 -3.74 -25.37
C LYS A 116 23.53 -4.76 -25.76
N ARG A 117 23.82 -4.79 -27.06
CA ARG A 117 25.05 -5.38 -27.61
C ARG A 117 26.21 -4.90 -26.74
N PHE A 118 26.73 -5.80 -25.91
CA PHE A 118 28.09 -5.66 -25.39
C PHE A 118 29.00 -5.78 -26.61
N LEU A 119 29.47 -4.64 -27.11
CA LEU A 119 30.64 -4.62 -27.98
C LEU A 119 31.82 -5.03 -27.10
N LEU A 120 32.09 -6.33 -27.02
CA LEU A 120 33.40 -6.81 -26.66
C LEU A 120 34.32 -6.37 -27.81
N GLY A 121 35.11 -5.31 -27.56
CA GLY A 121 36.20 -4.95 -28.44
C GLY A 121 37.14 -6.14 -28.52
N CYS A 122 37.27 -6.72 -29.72
CA CYS A 122 38.40 -7.57 -30.05
C CYS A 122 39.66 -6.70 -29.98
N GLY A 123 40.65 -7.17 -29.22
CA GLY A 123 42.02 -6.75 -29.46
C GLY A 123 42.52 -7.38 -30.76
N GLU A 124 43.23 -6.58 -31.54
CA GLU A 124 44.59 -6.83 -32.06
C GLU A 124 45.13 -5.51 -32.61
#